data_AF-A0AAP4D6D6-F1
#
_entry.id   AF-A0AAP4D6D6-F1
#
_cell.length_a   1.000
_cell.length_b   1.000
_cell.length_c   1.000
_cell.angle_alpha   90.00
_cell.angle_beta   90.00
_cell.angle_gamma   90.00
#
_symmetry.space_group_name_H-M   'P 1'
#
loop_
_entity.id
_entity.type
_entity.pdbx_description
1 polymer ?
#
loop_
_entity_poly.entity_id
_entity_poly.type
_entity_poly.pdbx_seq_one_letter_code
_entity_poly.pdbx_strand_id
1 'polypeptide(L)'
;MDFRATELVPYILFAFLTCNNFAIADEVPRINTYSENNTCRIKINDDLVDSYKCEFYRAPSVLSLSYLYEARKQIIVFIDSPLGNACDGGPLHVFSKTEDEKYKHLKTIDFCGGHYPSITSGPETFRINIPSISVDGTDKKIPAETWELKNDELVKR
;
A
#
# COMPACT_ATOMS: atom_id res chain seq x y z
N MET A 1 -34.18 -2.51 60.19
CA MET A 1 -34.36 -3.30 58.95
C MET A 1 -33.32 -2.81 57.98
N ASP A 2 -32.17 -3.48 57.98
CA ASP A 2 -30.99 -3.13 57.18
C ASP A 2 -31.21 -3.51 55.72
N PHE A 3 -31.14 -2.53 54.82
CA PHE A 3 -31.07 -2.79 53.39
C PHE A 3 -29.60 -2.93 52.98
N ARG A 4 -29.20 -4.19 52.72
CA ARG A 4 -27.88 -4.55 52.19
C ARG A 4 -27.70 -3.96 50.79
N ALA A 5 -26.86 -2.93 50.67
CA ALA A 5 -26.30 -2.49 49.41
C ALA A 5 -25.15 -3.43 49.02
N THR A 6 -25.44 -4.61 48.47
CA THR A 6 -24.36 -5.57 48.13
C THR A 6 -24.55 -6.38 46.85
N GLU A 7 -25.43 -5.96 45.94
CA GLU A 7 -25.69 -6.72 44.70
C GLU A 7 -25.57 -5.91 43.38
N LEU A 8 -25.06 -4.67 43.42
CA LEU A 8 -24.90 -3.85 42.19
C LEU A 8 -23.45 -3.74 41.69
N VAL A 9 -22.47 -4.26 42.46
CA VAL A 9 -21.05 -4.10 42.16
C VAL A 9 -20.54 -5.00 41.00
N PRO A 10 -21.03 -6.24 40.75
CA PRO A 10 -20.39 -7.10 39.76
C PRO A 10 -20.76 -6.75 38.31
N TYR A 11 -21.88 -6.06 38.07
CA TYR A 11 -22.31 -5.69 36.71
C TYR A 11 -21.60 -4.46 36.15
N ILE A 12 -21.20 -3.53 37.01
CA ILE A 12 -20.51 -2.29 36.59
C ILE A 12 -19.05 -2.60 36.19
N LEU A 13 -18.42 -3.62 36.79
CA LEU A 13 -17.07 -4.04 36.42
C LEU A 13 -17.00 -4.77 35.06
N PHE A 14 -18.06 -5.48 34.65
CA PHE A 14 -18.09 -6.18 33.36
C PHE A 14 -18.36 -5.24 32.16
N ALA A 15 -19.03 -4.11 32.38
CA ALA A 15 -19.27 -3.12 31.33
C ALA A 15 -18.02 -2.32 30.96
N PHE A 16 -17.08 -2.11 31.89
CA PHE A 16 -15.82 -1.41 31.63
C PHE A 16 -14.78 -2.24 30.87
N LEU A 17 -14.92 -3.57 30.84
CA LEU A 17 -13.98 -4.44 30.09
C LEU A 17 -14.32 -4.58 28.59
N THR A 18 -15.51 -4.18 28.13
CA THR A 18 -15.94 -4.45 26.74
C THR A 18 -15.84 -3.23 25.81
N CYS A 19 -15.46 -2.06 26.31
CA CYS A 19 -15.36 -0.82 25.51
C CYS A 19 -13.94 -0.48 25.03
N ASN A 20 -12.94 -1.36 25.22
CA ASN A 20 -11.57 -1.16 24.70
C ASN A 20 -11.28 -2.06 23.49
N ASN A 21 -12.25 -2.30 22.60
CA ASN A 21 -11.89 -2.68 21.24
C ASN A 21 -11.42 -1.40 20.54
N PHE A 22 -10.14 -1.12 20.74
CA PHE A 22 -9.39 -0.06 20.09
C PHE A 22 -9.77 -0.02 18.61
N ALA A 23 -10.40 1.07 18.18
CA ALA A 23 -10.17 1.55 16.83
C ALA A 23 -8.71 1.99 16.81
N ILE A 24 -7.78 1.06 16.57
CA ILE A 24 -6.44 1.43 16.14
C ILE A 24 -6.67 1.99 14.74
N ALA A 25 -6.83 3.31 14.66
CA ALA A 25 -6.60 4.00 13.41
C ALA A 25 -5.17 3.65 13.02
N ASP A 26 -5.01 2.85 11.97
CA ASP A 26 -3.71 2.41 11.51
C ASP A 26 -2.87 3.66 11.24
N GLU A 27 -1.75 3.81 11.95
CA GLU A 27 -0.96 5.03 11.92
C GLU A 27 -0.53 5.32 10.47
N VAL A 28 -0.60 6.59 10.07
CA VAL A 28 -0.09 7.01 8.76
C VAL A 28 1.42 6.76 8.75
N PRO A 29 1.94 5.90 7.86
CA PRO A 29 3.35 5.54 7.88
C PRO A 29 4.25 6.74 7.55
N ARG A 30 5.39 6.84 8.23
CA ARG A 30 6.44 7.81 7.88
C ARG A 30 7.22 7.29 6.68
N ILE A 31 7.05 7.92 5.52
CA ILE A 31 7.68 7.49 4.28
C ILE A 31 8.83 8.44 3.94
N ASN A 32 10.00 7.88 3.66
CA ASN A 32 11.16 8.61 3.15
C ASN A 32 11.75 7.86 1.96
N THR A 33 11.76 8.50 0.79
CA THR A 33 12.32 7.94 -0.44
C THR A 33 13.47 8.83 -0.92
N TYR A 34 14.52 8.20 -1.42
CA TYR A 34 15.68 8.91 -1.94
C TYR A 34 16.42 8.09 -2.99
N SER A 35 17.14 8.78 -3.87
CA SER A 35 18.01 8.18 -4.88
C SER A 35 19.42 8.73 -4.69
N GLU A 36 20.40 7.83 -4.59
CA GLU A 36 21.80 8.18 -4.42
C GLU A 36 22.67 7.09 -5.07
N ASN A 37 23.68 7.49 -5.85
CA ASN A 37 24.61 6.60 -6.54
C ASN A 37 23.87 5.51 -7.35
N ASN A 38 22.93 5.92 -8.21
CA ASN A 38 22.12 5.05 -9.07
C ASN A 38 21.31 3.99 -8.29
N THR A 39 21.01 4.24 -7.02
CA THR A 39 20.27 3.34 -6.14
C THR A 39 19.10 4.08 -5.50
N CYS A 40 17.89 3.55 -5.70
CA CYS A 40 16.67 4.05 -5.10
C CYS A 40 16.42 3.29 -3.81
N ARG A 41 15.98 4.03 -2.79
CA ARG A 41 15.71 3.47 -1.47
C ARG A 41 14.37 3.95 -0.97
N ILE A 42 13.65 3.03 -0.35
CA ILE A 42 12.37 3.27 0.29
C ILE A 42 12.53 2.94 1.76
N LYS A 43 12.26 3.93 2.61
CA LYS A 43 12.14 3.76 4.05
C LYS A 43 10.70 3.98 4.48
N ILE A 44 10.20 3.10 5.34
CA ILE A 44 8.89 3.21 5.96
C ILE A 44 9.10 3.06 7.47
N ASN A 45 8.65 4.04 8.25
CA ASN A 45 8.86 4.09 9.71
C ASN A 45 10.33 3.93 10.10
N ASP A 46 11.22 4.58 9.34
CA ASP A 46 12.68 4.57 9.51
C ASP A 46 13.37 3.24 9.13
N ASP A 47 12.62 2.17 8.89
CA ASP A 47 13.11 0.89 8.38
C ASP A 47 13.34 0.97 6.87
N LEU A 48 14.50 0.50 6.40
CA LEU A 48 14.79 0.32 4.98
C LEU A 48 14.03 -0.92 4.46
N VAL A 49 12.98 -0.70 3.68
CA VAL A 49 12.12 -1.76 3.16
C VAL A 49 12.49 -2.22 1.76
N ASP A 50 13.14 -1.36 0.99
CA ASP A 50 13.64 -1.70 -0.34
C ASP A 50 14.84 -0.84 -0.75
N SER A 51 15.70 -1.44 -1.58
CA SER A 51 16.89 -0.82 -2.15
C SER A 51 17.24 -1.49 -3.48
N TYR A 52 17.07 -0.79 -4.59
CA TYR A 52 17.26 -1.33 -5.94
C TYR A 52 18.01 -0.36 -6.85
N LYS A 53 18.62 -0.89 -7.91
CA LYS A 53 19.31 -0.08 -8.92
C LYS A 53 18.29 0.70 -9.74
N CYS A 54 18.52 2.00 -9.90
CA CYS A 54 17.60 2.92 -10.59
C CYS A 54 18.37 4.04 -11.33
N GLU A 55 19.36 3.68 -12.15
CA GLU A 55 20.29 4.60 -12.82
C GLU A 55 19.62 5.75 -13.59
N PHE A 56 18.44 5.51 -14.17
CA PHE A 56 17.71 6.50 -14.97
C PHE A 56 16.40 6.94 -14.30
N TYR A 57 16.34 6.93 -12.98
CA TYR A 57 15.13 7.27 -12.22
C TYR A 57 15.42 8.23 -11.07
N ARG A 58 14.44 9.08 -10.78
CA ARG A 58 14.39 9.85 -9.52
C ARG A 58 13.98 8.93 -8.38
N ALA A 59 14.06 9.44 -7.15
CA ALA A 59 13.49 8.75 -6.00
C ALA A 59 12.02 8.37 -6.24
N PRO A 60 11.59 7.15 -5.87
CA PRO A 60 10.20 6.74 -6.03
C PRO A 60 9.27 7.63 -5.24
N SER A 61 8.06 7.83 -5.75
CA SER A 61 7.03 8.64 -5.09
C SER A 61 5.84 7.77 -4.68
N VAL A 62 5.13 8.15 -3.62
CA VAL A 62 3.93 7.44 -3.20
C VAL A 62 2.81 7.73 -4.18
N LEU A 63 2.31 6.69 -4.85
CA LEU A 63 1.15 6.77 -5.74
C LEU A 63 -0.16 6.53 -4.99
N SER A 64 -0.17 5.61 -4.02
CA SER A 64 -1.37 5.31 -3.23
C SER A 64 -1.02 4.73 -1.86
N LEU A 65 -1.83 5.10 -0.86
CA LEU A 65 -1.88 4.50 0.47
C LEU A 65 -3.31 4.00 0.69
N SER A 66 -3.49 2.70 0.86
CA SER A 66 -4.80 2.05 1.01
C SER A 66 -4.86 1.26 2.31
N TYR A 67 -5.98 1.40 3.03
CA TYR A 67 -6.29 0.60 4.22
C TYR A 67 -7.54 -0.25 3.97
N LEU A 68 -7.34 -1.57 3.92
CA LEU A 68 -8.38 -2.58 3.75
C LEU A 68 -8.80 -3.01 5.16
N TYR A 69 -9.80 -2.33 5.72
CA TYR A 69 -10.12 -2.42 7.13
C TYR A 69 -10.68 -3.79 7.57
N GLU A 70 -11.44 -4.49 6.72
CA GLU A 70 -11.94 -5.84 7.01
C GLU A 70 -10.82 -6.89 6.92
N ALA A 71 -9.90 -6.72 5.96
CA ALA A 71 -8.70 -7.56 5.84
C ALA A 71 -7.56 -7.15 6.78
N ARG A 72 -7.74 -6.10 7.59
CA ARG A 72 -6.71 -5.49 8.47
C ARG A 72 -5.36 -5.27 7.78
N LYS A 73 -5.41 -4.79 6.54
CA LYS A 73 -4.22 -4.70 5.69
C LYS A 73 -3.97 -3.28 5.20
N GLN A 74 -2.75 -2.80 5.39
CA GLN A 74 -2.28 -1.58 4.76
C GLN A 74 -1.46 -1.90 3.51
N ILE A 75 -1.70 -1.19 2.42
CA ILE A 75 -0.99 -1.34 1.16
C ILE A 75 -0.46 0.02 0.71
N ILE A 76 0.81 0.07 0.33
CA ILE A 76 1.46 1.25 -0.23
C ILE A 76 1.92 0.92 -1.65
N VAL A 77 1.59 1.79 -2.60
CA VAL A 77 2.10 1.71 -3.96
C VAL A 77 3.04 2.88 -4.19
N PHE A 78 4.28 2.57 -4.55
CA PHE A 78 5.24 3.53 -5.05
C PHE A 78 5.29 3.48 -6.57
N ILE A 79 5.52 4.62 -7.20
CA ILE A 79 5.80 4.74 -8.62
C ILE A 79 7.17 5.37 -8.83
N ASP A 80 7.98 4.70 -9.64
CA ASP A 80 9.24 5.22 -10.12
C ASP A 80 9.02 6.39 -11.09
N SER A 81 9.91 7.38 -11.09
CA SER A 81 9.85 8.51 -12.02
C SER A 81 11.10 8.50 -12.92
N PRO A 82 10.99 8.02 -14.17
CA PRO A 82 12.11 8.05 -15.11
C PRO A 82 12.67 9.46 -15.30
N LEU A 83 13.98 9.55 -15.53
CA LEU A 83 14.64 10.77 -15.97
C LEU A 83 14.44 10.96 -17.48
N GLY A 84 14.24 12.20 -17.90
CA GLY A 84 13.93 12.54 -19.29
C GLY A 84 12.46 12.28 -19.65
N ASN A 85 12.18 12.10 -20.95
CA ASN A 85 10.83 11.95 -21.49
C ASN A 85 10.54 10.51 -21.92
N ALA A 86 11.09 9.52 -21.21
CA ALA A 86 10.95 8.12 -21.60
C ALA A 86 9.53 7.58 -21.34
N CYS A 87 8.94 7.92 -20.19
CA CYS A 87 7.58 7.51 -19.80
C CYS A 87 7.00 8.49 -18.77
N ASP A 88 5.68 8.69 -18.75
CA ASP A 88 4.97 9.47 -17.70
C ASP A 88 4.73 8.63 -16.42
N GLY A 89 5.76 7.91 -15.99
CA GLY A 89 5.73 6.98 -14.85
C GLY A 89 6.48 5.68 -15.16
N GLY A 90 7.15 5.16 -14.15
CA GLY A 90 7.96 3.94 -14.19
C GLY A 90 7.34 2.79 -13.40
N PRO A 91 8.10 1.72 -13.15
CA PRO A 91 7.62 0.56 -12.41
C PRO A 91 6.87 0.90 -11.11
N LEU A 92 5.83 0.10 -10.82
CA LEU A 92 5.07 0.20 -9.59
C LEU A 92 5.62 -0.79 -8.56
N HIS A 93 5.96 -0.31 -7.37
CA HIS A 93 6.41 -1.15 -6.25
C HIS A 93 5.32 -1.19 -5.19
N VAL A 94 4.72 -2.36 -4.99
CA VAL A 94 3.63 -2.56 -4.04
C VAL A 94 4.16 -3.23 -2.78
N PHE A 95 3.83 -2.64 -1.63
CA PHE A 95 4.17 -3.16 -0.31
C PHE A 95 2.90 -3.36 0.50
N SER A 96 2.87 -4.38 1.35
CA SER A 96 1.80 -4.59 2.32
C SER A 96 2.36 -4.68 3.74
N LYS A 97 1.63 -4.11 4.70
CA LYS A 97 1.90 -4.32 6.12
C LYS A 97 1.58 -5.77 6.49
N THR A 98 2.53 -6.44 7.14
CA THR A 98 2.40 -7.80 7.68
C THR A 98 1.90 -7.77 9.12
N GLU A 99 1.50 -8.92 9.65
CA GLU A 99 0.99 -9.04 11.03
C GLU A 99 2.01 -8.63 12.11
N ASP A 100 3.32 -8.65 11.78
CA ASP A 100 4.39 -8.16 12.65
C ASP A 100 4.64 -6.64 12.50
N GLU A 101 3.67 -5.90 11.95
CA GLU A 101 3.66 -4.45 11.75
C GLU A 101 4.76 -3.91 10.81
N LYS A 102 5.44 -4.80 10.06
CA LYS A 102 6.46 -4.44 9.07
C LYS A 102 5.87 -4.36 7.67
N TYR A 103 6.56 -3.68 6.77
CA TYR A 103 6.18 -3.67 5.35
C TYR A 103 7.00 -4.68 4.57
N LYS A 104 6.30 -5.51 3.80
CA LYS A 104 6.92 -6.49 2.90
C LYS A 104 6.61 -6.13 1.46
N HIS A 105 7.61 -6.25 0.59
CA HIS A 105 7.43 -6.14 -0.85
C HIS A 105 6.49 -7.25 -1.35
N LEU A 106 5.42 -6.84 -2.01
CA LEU A 106 4.39 -7.71 -2.55
C LEU A 106 4.61 -7.98 -4.04
N LYS A 107 4.84 -6.92 -4.82
CA LYS A 107 5.00 -7.03 -6.27
C LYS A 107 5.66 -5.79 -6.86
N THR A 108 6.54 -6.01 -7.84
CA THR A 108 6.92 -4.99 -8.83
C THR A 108 6.13 -5.25 -10.10
N ILE A 109 5.41 -4.24 -10.58
CA ILE A 109 4.69 -4.30 -11.86
C ILE A 109 5.43 -3.39 -12.84
N ASP A 110 5.86 -3.96 -13.95
CA ASP A 110 6.49 -3.20 -15.01
C ASP A 110 5.47 -2.23 -15.63
N PHE A 111 5.78 -0.94 -15.56
CA PHE A 111 4.92 0.12 -16.05
C PHE A 111 5.80 1.21 -16.67
N CYS A 112 5.43 1.61 -17.87
CA CYS A 112 6.00 2.74 -18.58
C CYS A 112 4.88 3.28 -19.47
N GLY A 113 4.21 4.37 -19.09
CA GLY A 113 3.07 4.80 -19.89
C GLY A 113 2.44 6.14 -19.57
N GLY A 114 1.83 6.74 -20.60
CA GLY A 114 1.24 8.08 -20.62
C GLY A 114 -0.01 8.31 -19.77
N HIS A 115 -0.73 7.25 -19.38
CA HIS A 115 -1.88 7.35 -18.48
C HIS A 115 -1.59 6.63 -17.17
N TYR A 116 -1.68 7.36 -16.06
CA TYR A 116 -1.45 6.82 -14.73
C TYR A 116 -2.38 5.64 -14.42
N PRO A 117 -1.89 4.60 -13.72
CA PRO A 117 -2.72 3.49 -13.26
C PRO A 117 -3.85 3.97 -12.35
N SER A 118 -5.03 3.37 -12.50
CA SER A 118 -6.11 3.57 -11.52
C SER A 118 -5.95 2.58 -10.37
N ILE A 119 -5.98 3.06 -9.13
CA ILE A 119 -5.91 2.21 -7.93
C ILE A 119 -7.22 2.34 -7.17
N THR A 120 -7.86 1.21 -6.89
CA THR A 120 -9.12 1.14 -6.14
C THR A 120 -8.97 0.17 -4.98
N SER A 121 -9.41 0.60 -3.80
CA SER A 121 -9.46 -0.22 -2.59
C SER A 121 -10.88 -0.24 -2.03
N GLY A 122 -11.24 -1.37 -1.44
CA GLY A 122 -12.47 -1.59 -0.68
C GLY A 122 -12.14 -2.21 0.68
N PRO A 123 -13.13 -2.74 1.41
CA PRO A 123 -12.94 -3.31 2.74
C PRO A 123 -11.92 -4.46 2.80
N GLU A 124 -11.98 -5.36 1.81
CA GLU A 124 -11.11 -6.54 1.68
C GLU A 124 -10.38 -6.58 0.33
N THR A 125 -10.75 -5.70 -0.62
CA THR A 125 -10.30 -5.77 -2.00
C THR A 125 -9.30 -4.66 -2.31
N PHE A 126 -8.28 -5.00 -3.10
CA PHE A 126 -7.36 -4.03 -3.67
C PHE A 126 -7.11 -4.38 -5.13
N ARG A 127 -7.18 -3.38 -6.01
CA ARG A 127 -7.01 -3.54 -7.45
C ARG A 127 -6.21 -2.40 -8.05
N ILE A 128 -5.28 -2.75 -8.94
CA ILE A 128 -4.56 -1.81 -9.80
C ILE A 128 -4.97 -2.11 -11.24
N ASN A 129 -5.46 -1.10 -11.98
CA ASN A 129 -5.68 -1.21 -13.42
C ASN A 129 -4.68 -0.32 -14.15
N ILE A 130 -3.84 -0.96 -14.97
CA ILE A 130 -2.93 -0.31 -15.91
C ILE A 130 -3.68 -0.17 -17.23
N PRO A 131 -3.89 1.05 -17.74
CA PRO A 131 -4.57 1.25 -19.02
C PRO A 131 -3.72 0.73 -20.17
N SER A 132 -4.35 0.46 -21.32
CA SER A 132 -3.61 0.13 -22.54
C SER A 132 -2.78 1.33 -22.98
N ILE A 133 -1.52 1.11 -23.33
CA ILE A 133 -0.58 2.16 -23.73
C ILE A 133 -0.32 2.06 -25.23
N SER A 134 -0.39 3.18 -25.94
CA SER A 134 0.02 3.24 -27.34
C SER A 134 1.53 3.40 -27.43
N VAL A 135 2.17 2.70 -28.35
CA VAL A 135 3.62 2.81 -28.56
C VAL A 135 3.87 3.86 -29.64
N ASP A 136 4.53 4.96 -29.26
CA ASP A 136 4.79 6.10 -30.14
C ASP A 136 5.43 5.69 -31.46
N GLY A 137 4.93 6.29 -32.54
CA GLY A 137 5.39 6.01 -33.90
C GLY A 137 4.93 4.64 -34.46
N THR A 138 4.02 3.94 -33.78
CA THR A 138 3.47 2.66 -34.25
C THR A 138 1.97 2.53 -33.97
N ASP A 139 1.29 1.62 -34.68
CA ASP A 139 -0.09 1.22 -34.36
C ASP A 139 -0.18 0.19 -33.22
N LYS A 140 0.95 -0.15 -32.59
CA LYS A 140 1.00 -1.16 -31.53
C LYS A 140 0.47 -0.59 -30.22
N LYS A 141 -0.24 -1.45 -29.49
CA LYS A 141 -0.72 -1.17 -28.13
C LYS A 141 -0.23 -2.24 -27.17
N ILE A 142 0.29 -1.80 -26.03
CA ILE A 142 0.45 -2.65 -24.86
C ILE A 142 -0.95 -2.84 -24.26
N PRO A 143 -1.42 -4.09 -24.07
CA PRO A 143 -2.76 -4.34 -23.56
C PRO A 143 -2.91 -3.82 -22.13
N ALA A 144 -4.15 -3.47 -21.76
CA ALA A 144 -4.46 -3.14 -20.38
C ALA A 144 -4.21 -4.34 -19.46
N GLU A 145 -3.80 -4.07 -18.22
CA GLU A 145 -3.55 -5.10 -17.22
C GLU A 145 -4.30 -4.79 -15.93
N THR A 146 -4.90 -5.81 -15.32
CA THR A 146 -5.53 -5.69 -14.01
C THR A 146 -4.83 -6.61 -13.03
N TRP A 147 -4.45 -6.05 -11.88
CA TRP A 147 -3.86 -6.78 -10.76
C TRP A 147 -4.81 -6.71 -9.58
N GLU A 148 -5.11 -7.86 -8.98
CA GLU A 148 -6.01 -7.99 -7.84
C GLU A 148 -5.31 -8.65 -6.66
N LEU A 149 -5.57 -8.17 -5.45
CA LEU A 149 -5.12 -8.84 -4.22
C LEU A 149 -5.98 -10.10 -4.00
N LYS A 150 -5.35 -11.27 -3.91
CA LYS A 150 -5.98 -12.55 -3.54
C LYS A 150 -5.02 -13.33 -2.66
N ASN A 151 -5.49 -13.81 -1.51
CA ASN A 151 -4.71 -14.61 -0.56
C ASN A 151 -3.33 -13.99 -0.25
N ASP A 152 -3.32 -12.70 0.06
CA ASP A 152 -2.11 -11.94 0.36
C ASP A 152 -1.09 -11.80 -0.78
N GLU A 153 -1.50 -12.09 -2.01
CA GLU A 153 -0.69 -11.94 -3.22
C GLU A 153 -1.37 -11.04 -4.25
N LEU A 154 -0.58 -10.29 -5.03
CA LEU A 154 -1.09 -9.59 -6.21
C LEU A 154 -1.00 -10.50 -7.43
N VAL A 155 -2.16 -10.85 -7.98
CA VAL A 155 -2.28 -11.70 -9.17
C VAL A 155 -2.82 -10.92 -10.36
N LYS A 156 -2.25 -11.18 -11.54
CA LYS A 156 -2.75 -10.63 -12.81
C LYS A 156 -4.02 -11.37 -13.21
N ARG A 157 -5.04 -10.63 -13.64
CA ARG A 157 -6.33 -11.14 -14.10
C ARG A 157 -6.44 -11.12 -15.63
#